data_AF-A0A7V4KTB7-F1
#
_entry.id   AF-A0A7V4KTB7-F1
#
_cell.length_a   1.000
_cell.length_b   1.000
_cell.length_c   1.000
_cell.angle_alpha   90.00
_cell.angle_beta   90.00
_cell.angle_gamma   90.00
#
_symmetry.space_group_name_H-M   'P 1'
#
loop_
_entity.id
_entity.type
_entity.pdbx_description
1 polymer ?
#
loop_
_entity_poly.entity_id
_entity_poly.type
_entity_poly.pdbx_seq_one_letter_code
_entity_poly.pdbx_strand_id
1 'polypeptide(L)'
;MKIPFLFSKKEKIPEKIFETEEITAKDIIAPPSIFIGSGSLKVGKRFSRSYFVFSFPRYLSTVWLSPLINLDVPMDIGIHIYPYSSEEVLKQLRKKITEVLAEIHEREEKGLIRDP
;
A
#
# COMPACT_ATOMS: atom_id res chain seq x y z
N MET A 1 24.50 14.16 74.71
CA MET A 1 23.46 14.68 73.80
C MET A 1 23.75 14.12 72.41
N LYS A 2 22.94 13.16 71.92
CA LYS A 2 23.18 12.46 70.63
C LYS A 2 22.51 13.22 69.50
N ILE A 3 23.28 13.62 68.49
CA ILE A 3 22.80 14.30 67.28
C ILE A 3 22.26 13.21 66.33
N PRO A 4 20.96 13.21 65.93
CA PRO A 4 20.34 12.07 65.28
C PRO A 4 20.06 12.28 63.79
N PHE A 5 20.91 12.94 63.00
CA PHE A 5 20.65 13.13 61.56
C PHE A 5 21.93 13.21 60.72
N LEU A 6 22.68 12.09 60.64
CA LEU A 6 23.74 11.92 59.64
C LEU A 6 23.79 10.44 59.21
N PHE A 7 22.67 9.94 58.67
CA PHE A 7 22.71 8.78 57.81
C PHE A 7 22.57 9.27 56.37
N SER A 8 23.72 9.45 55.71
CA SER A 8 23.78 9.50 54.25
C SER A 8 23.29 8.15 53.75
N LYS A 9 22.00 8.10 53.39
CA LYS A 9 21.41 6.98 52.66
C LYS A 9 22.12 6.96 51.31
N LYS A 10 23.18 6.13 51.18
CA LYS A 10 23.66 5.68 49.88
C LYS A 10 22.47 5.00 49.22
N GLU A 11 21.77 5.72 48.37
CA GLU A 11 20.85 5.13 47.42
C GLU A 11 21.65 4.10 46.64
N LYS A 12 21.34 2.82 46.90
CA LYS A 12 21.83 1.74 46.07
C LYS A 12 21.23 1.96 44.69
N ILE A 13 22.01 2.58 43.82
CA ILE A 13 21.74 2.61 42.39
C ILE A 13 21.57 1.13 42.01
N PRO A 14 20.40 0.71 41.49
CA PRO A 14 20.17 -0.69 41.20
C PRO A 14 21.16 -1.14 40.12
N GLU A 15 22.08 -2.05 40.48
CA GLU A 15 23.09 -2.62 39.58
C GLU A 15 22.47 -3.34 38.36
N LYS A 16 21.15 -3.61 38.40
CA LYS A 16 20.39 -4.24 37.32
C LYS A 16 20.15 -3.40 36.07
N ILE A 17 20.51 -2.11 36.06
CA ILE A 17 20.35 -1.28 34.84
C ILE A 17 21.42 -1.63 33.79
N PHE A 18 22.48 -2.38 34.16
CA PHE A 18 23.59 -2.73 33.28
C PHE A 18 23.65 -4.21 32.90
N GLU A 19 22.58 -4.99 33.11
CA GLU A 19 22.46 -6.27 32.39
C GLU A 19 22.19 -5.93 30.92
N THR A 20 23.26 -5.82 30.13
CA THR A 20 23.18 -5.78 28.66
C THR A 20 22.25 -6.90 28.22
N GLU A 21 21.10 -6.53 27.65
CA GLU A 21 20.16 -7.49 27.08
C GLU A 21 20.94 -8.42 26.14
N GLU A 22 20.79 -9.74 26.34
CA GLU A 22 21.45 -10.72 25.50
C GLU A 22 21.01 -10.49 24.05
N ILE A 23 21.99 -10.24 23.16
CA ILE A 23 21.73 -10.01 21.74
C ILE A 23 20.98 -11.22 21.20
N THR A 24 19.71 -11.03 20.86
CA THR A 24 18.87 -12.10 20.36
C THR A 24 19.06 -12.18 18.84
N ALA A 25 18.81 -13.35 18.23
CA ALA A 25 18.86 -13.51 16.77
C ALA A 25 17.99 -12.47 16.02
N LYS A 26 16.93 -11.95 16.67
CA LYS A 26 16.07 -10.87 16.18
C LYS A 26 16.83 -9.56 16.00
N ASP A 27 17.74 -9.22 16.91
CA ASP A 27 18.52 -7.99 16.87
C ASP A 27 19.59 -8.04 15.76
N ILE A 28 20.07 -9.25 15.44
CA ILE A 28 21.01 -9.48 14.32
C ILE A 28 20.33 -9.24 12.97
N ILE A 29 19.08 -9.67 12.80
CA ILE A 29 18.32 -9.48 11.56
C ILE A 29 17.62 -8.12 11.50
N ALA A 30 17.58 -7.37 12.61
CA ALA A 30 16.90 -6.10 12.67
C ALA A 30 17.59 -5.07 11.77
N PRO A 31 16.82 -4.24 11.04
CA PRO A 31 17.40 -3.19 10.23
C PRO A 31 18.05 -2.11 11.11
N PRO A 32 19.12 -1.44 10.63
CA PRO A 32 19.87 -0.47 11.42
C PRO A 32 19.10 0.83 11.72
N SER A 33 18.11 1.17 10.90
CA SER A 33 17.21 2.29 11.15
C SER A 33 15.92 2.15 10.35
N ILE A 34 14.81 2.59 10.94
CA ILE A 34 13.51 2.70 10.30
C ILE A 34 13.04 4.13 10.49
N PHE A 35 12.72 4.82 9.39
CA PHE A 35 12.08 6.12 9.41
C PHE A 35 10.72 6.04 8.74
N ILE A 36 9.69 6.50 9.45
CA ILE A 36 8.29 6.48 9.01
C ILE A 36 7.86 7.93 8.83
N GLY A 37 7.65 8.33 7.58
CA GLY A 37 7.06 9.63 7.22
C GLY A 37 5.62 9.46 6.74
N SER A 38 4.94 10.59 6.52
CA SER A 38 3.61 10.63 5.90
C SER A 38 3.69 10.19 4.42
N GLY A 39 3.59 8.88 4.19
CA GLY A 39 3.60 8.28 2.85
C GLY A 39 4.98 7.88 2.33
N SER A 40 6.00 7.77 3.17
CA SER A 40 7.29 7.18 2.80
C SER A 40 7.89 6.42 3.97
N LEU A 41 8.35 5.20 3.69
CA LEU A 41 9.07 4.35 4.61
C LEU A 41 10.53 4.27 4.17
N LYS A 42 11.47 4.56 5.06
CA LYS A 42 12.90 4.37 4.80
C LYS A 42 13.44 3.33 5.76
N VAL A 43 14.03 2.26 5.21
CA VAL A 43 14.66 1.18 5.98
C VAL A 43 16.13 1.13 5.60
N GLY A 44 17.00 1.58 6.51
CA GLY A 44 18.42 1.77 6.23
C GLY A 44 18.66 2.73 5.05
N LYS A 45 19.10 2.19 3.90
CA LYS A 45 19.34 2.95 2.66
C LYS A 45 18.21 2.82 1.62
N ARG A 46 17.23 1.94 1.85
CA ARG A 46 16.13 1.70 0.92
C ARG A 46 14.95 2.62 1.23
N PHE A 47 14.32 3.14 0.17
CA PHE A 47 13.10 3.92 0.25
C PHE A 47 11.95 3.10 -0.31
N SER A 48 10.80 3.16 0.36
CA SER A 48 9.56 2.53 -0.06
C SER A 48 8.43 3.54 0.05
N ARG A 49 7.52 3.51 -0.93
CA ARG A 49 6.30 4.32 -0.98
C ARG A 49 5.20 3.46 -1.58
N SER A 50 4.03 3.50 -0.96
CA SER A 50 2.84 2.83 -1.46
C SER A 50 1.83 3.87 -1.93
N TYR A 51 1.20 3.59 -3.06
CA TYR A 51 0.16 4.43 -3.65
C TYR A 51 -1.15 3.65 -3.68
N PHE A 52 -2.23 4.27 -3.20
CA PHE A 52 -3.57 3.72 -3.31
C PHE A 52 -4.32 4.44 -4.43
N VAL A 53 -4.77 3.68 -5.42
CA VAL A 53 -5.53 4.17 -6.58
C VAL A 53 -6.97 3.68 -6.45
N PHE A 54 -7.92 4.60 -6.29
CA PHE A 54 -9.35 4.26 -6.14
C PHE A 54 -10.06 4.05 -7.48
N SER A 55 -9.61 4.72 -8.54
CA SER A 55 -10.17 4.59 -9.87
C SER A 55 -9.09 4.74 -10.92
N PHE A 56 -9.14 3.87 -11.93
CA PHE A 56 -8.32 4.04 -13.12
C PHE A 56 -8.92 5.13 -14.01
N PRO A 57 -8.09 5.81 -14.83
CA PRO A 57 -8.59 6.71 -15.87
C PRO A 57 -9.55 5.99 -16.82
N ARG A 58 -10.50 6.72 -17.43
CA ARG A 58 -11.44 6.18 -18.43
C ARG A 58 -10.74 5.48 -19.61
N TYR A 59 -9.52 5.91 -19.92
CA TYR A 59 -8.67 5.32 -20.95
C TYR A 59 -7.28 5.09 -20.35
N LEU A 60 -6.82 3.84 -20.37
CA LEU A 60 -5.48 3.46 -19.93
C LEU A 60 -4.71 2.98 -21.15
N SER A 61 -3.54 3.57 -21.41
CA SER A 61 -2.68 3.09 -22.49
C SER A 61 -2.09 1.72 -22.13
N THR A 62 -1.86 0.88 -23.13
CA THR A 62 -1.31 -0.47 -22.95
C THR A 62 0.05 -0.49 -22.26
N VAL A 63 0.78 0.64 -22.29
CA VAL A 63 2.14 0.78 -21.75
C VAL A 63 2.20 1.89 -20.69
N TRP A 64 1.15 2.07 -19.92
CA TRP A 64 1.07 3.12 -18.88
C TRP A 64 2.19 3.05 -17.84
N LEU A 65 2.76 1.87 -17.60
CA LEU A 65 3.85 1.65 -16.63
C LEU A 65 5.27 1.88 -17.22
N SER A 66 5.39 2.16 -18.53
CA SER A 66 6.68 2.32 -19.21
C SER A 66 7.66 3.27 -18.51
N PRO A 67 7.24 4.47 -18.04
CA PRO A 67 8.17 5.42 -17.44
C PRO A 67 8.84 4.90 -16.17
N LEU A 68 8.15 4.03 -15.41
CA LEU A 68 8.68 3.44 -14.18
C LEU A 68 9.62 2.28 -14.46
N ILE A 69 9.33 1.47 -15.49
CA ILE A 69 10.18 0.33 -15.87
C ILE A 69 11.48 0.79 -16.53
N ASN A 70 11.43 1.88 -17.31
CA ASN A 70 12.59 2.41 -18.03
C ASN A 70 13.50 3.31 -17.19
N LEU A 71 13.22 3.47 -15.90
CA LEU A 71 14.07 4.21 -14.99
C LEU A 71 15.36 3.42 -14.73
N ASP A 72 16.52 4.03 -14.94
CA ASP A 72 17.84 3.44 -14.68
C ASP A 72 18.19 3.46 -13.18
N VAL A 73 17.29 2.93 -12.36
CA VAL A 73 17.43 2.84 -10.91
C VAL A 73 16.93 1.48 -10.46
N PRO A 74 17.68 0.74 -9.62
CA PRO A 74 17.21 -0.52 -9.09
C PRO A 74 15.98 -0.29 -8.21
N MET A 75 14.82 -0.80 -8.66
CA MET A 75 13.56 -0.68 -7.94
C MET A 75 12.77 -1.99 -8.00
N ASP A 76 12.02 -2.26 -6.93
CA ASP A 76 11.06 -3.35 -6.86
C ASP A 76 9.64 -2.76 -6.92
N ILE A 77 8.78 -3.31 -7.79
CA ILE A 77 7.40 -2.84 -7.98
C ILE A 77 6.44 -3.99 -7.63
N GLY A 78 5.54 -3.74 -6.67
CA GLY A 78 4.42 -4.63 -6.35
C GLY A 78 3.09 -3.99 -6.71
N ILE A 79 2.25 -4.69 -7.47
CA ILE A 79 0.90 -4.25 -7.83
C ILE A 79 -0.10 -5.19 -7.17
N HIS A 80 -0.99 -4.62 -6.35
CA HIS A 80 -2.06 -5.34 -5.68
C HIS A 80 -3.40 -4.83 -6.20
N ILE A 81 -4.15 -5.70 -6.89
CA ILE A 81 -5.44 -5.37 -7.48
C ILE A 81 -6.53 -6.07 -6.65
N TYR A 82 -7.46 -5.29 -6.11
CA TYR A 82 -8.66 -5.79 -5.45
C TYR A 82 -9.83 -5.70 -6.43
N PRO A 83 -10.27 -6.82 -7.03
CA PRO A 83 -11.38 -6.79 -7.98
C PRO A 83 -12.69 -6.46 -7.26
N TYR A 84 -13.56 -5.71 -7.93
CA TYR A 84 -14.96 -5.58 -7.52
C TYR A 84 -15.69 -6.92 -7.67
N SER A 85 -16.80 -7.10 -6.93
CA SER A 85 -17.64 -8.30 -7.03
C SER A 85 -18.03 -8.56 -8.48
N SER A 86 -17.61 -9.70 -9.03
CA SER A 86 -17.88 -10.05 -10.43
C SER A 86 -19.37 -10.18 -10.71
N GLU A 87 -20.17 -10.53 -9.70
CA GLU A 87 -21.62 -10.69 -9.83
C GLU A 87 -22.33 -9.37 -10.18
N GLU A 88 -21.97 -8.28 -9.51
CA GLU A 88 -22.54 -6.95 -9.79
C GLU A 88 -22.12 -6.44 -11.17
N VAL A 89 -20.83 -6.60 -11.50
CA VAL A 89 -20.28 -6.17 -12.80
C VAL A 89 -20.94 -6.95 -13.95
N LEU A 90 -21.09 -8.27 -13.81
CA LEU A 90 -21.75 -9.11 -14.83
C LEU A 90 -23.22 -8.77 -14.99
N LYS A 91 -23.93 -8.50 -13.89
CA LYS A 91 -25.33 -8.07 -13.93
C LYS A 91 -25.49 -6.74 -14.67
N GLN A 92 -24.63 -5.76 -14.39
CA GLN A 92 -24.61 -4.48 -15.08
C GLN A 92 -24.27 -4.64 -16.57
N LEU A 93 -23.26 -5.46 -16.89
CA LEU A 93 -22.85 -5.71 -18.27
C LEU A 93 -23.98 -6.37 -19.07
N ARG A 94 -24.62 -7.40 -18.51
CA ARG A 94 -25.75 -8.09 -19.15
C ARG A 94 -26.91 -7.13 -19.41
N LYS A 95 -27.26 -6.28 -18.44
CA LYS A 95 -28.30 -5.25 -18.62
C LYS A 95 -27.94 -4.29 -19.76
N LYS A 96 -26.70 -3.82 -19.81
CA LYS A 96 -26.24 -2.90 -20.87
C LYS A 96 -26.27 -3.55 -22.25
N ILE A 97 -25.86 -4.81 -22.35
CA ILE A 97 -25.94 -5.59 -23.60
C ILE A 97 -27.40 -5.73 -24.05
N THR A 98 -28.31 -6.07 -23.13
CA THR A 98 -29.74 -6.19 -23.47
C THR A 98 -30.32 -4.85 -23.95
N GLU A 99 -29.98 -3.73 -23.30
CA GLU A 99 -30.40 -2.39 -23.74
C GLU A 99 -29.92 -2.08 -25.16
N VAL A 100 -28.65 -2.34 -25.45
CA VAL A 100 -28.05 -2.10 -26.78
C VAL A 100 -28.69 -3.00 -27.84
N LEU A 101 -28.91 -4.29 -27.52
CA LEU A 101 -29.57 -5.22 -28.45
C LEU A 101 -31.02 -4.81 -28.74
N ALA A 102 -31.76 -4.35 -27.72
CA ALA A 102 -33.12 -3.86 -27.90
C ALA A 102 -33.16 -2.62 -28.80
N GLU A 103 -32.22 -1.69 -28.61
CA GLU A 103 -32.08 -0.50 -29.45
C GLU A 103 -31.72 -0.86 -30.91
N ILE A 104 -30.83 -1.83 -31.12
CA ILE A 104 -30.50 -2.36 -32.45
C ILE A 104 -31.75 -2.96 -33.09
N HIS A 105 -32.48 -3.80 -32.37
CA HIS A 105 -33.67 -4.47 -32.90
C HIS A 105 -34.78 -3.46 -33.24
N GLU A 106 -35.02 -2.46 -32.40
CA GLU A 106 -35.99 -1.40 -32.66
C GLU A 106 -35.59 -0.54 -33.87
N ARG A 107 -34.30 -0.28 -34.06
CA ARG A 107 -33.78 0.38 -35.28
C ARG A 107 -33.96 -0.48 -36.52
N GLU A 108 -33.78 -1.79 -36.39
CA GLU A 108 -33.99 -2.74 -37.48
C GLU A 108 -35.46 -2.81 -37.90
N GLU A 109 -36.38 -2.92 -36.93
CA GLU A 109 -37.83 -2.92 -37.17
C GLU A 109 -38.32 -1.62 -37.82
N LYS A 110 -37.73 -0.47 -37.45
CA LYS A 110 -38.05 0.83 -38.04
C LYS A 110 -37.42 1.04 -39.43
N GLY A 111 -36.69 0.05 -39.96
CA GLY A 111 -36.07 0.12 -41.29
C GLY A 111 -34.94 1.15 -41.41
N LEU A 112 -34.37 1.61 -40.28
CA LEU A 112 -33.29 2.61 -40.23
C LEU A 112 -31.90 2.03 -40.55
N ILE A 113 -31.82 0.80 -41.10
CA ILE A 113 -30.57 0.06 -41.35
C ILE A 113 -29.79 0.59 -42.58
N ARG A 114 -30.19 1.71 -43.19
CA ARG A 114 -29.51 2.23 -44.38
C ARG A 114 -28.98 3.64 -44.15
N ASP A 115 -27.91 3.71 -43.38
CA ASP A 115 -26.81 4.62 -43.71
C ASP A 115 -25.53 3.77 -43.86
N PRO A 116 -24.81 3.90 -45.00
CA PRO A 116 -23.60 3.13 -45.29
C PRO A 116 -22.42 3.45 -44.37
#